data_AF-A0A1D1Z2G9-F1
#
_entry.id   AF-A0A1D1Z2G9-F1
#
_cell.length_a   1.000
_cell.length_b   1.000
_cell.length_c   1.000
_cell.angle_alpha   90.00
_cell.angle_beta   90.00
_cell.angle_gamma   90.00
#
_symmetry.space_group_name_H-M   'P 1'
#
loop_
_entity.id
_entity.type
_entity.pdbx_description
1 polymer ?
#
loop_
_entity_poly.entity_id
_entity_poly.type
_entity_poly.pdbx_seq_one_letter_code
_entity_poly.pdbx_strand_id
1 'polypeptide(L)'
;MHQAIILGSLLLVTLYLLKRTRDPKLNIPLVRYKIPLIGHTYSYLTDSEEFFIQCRKEYGDIFCLYVWGQVRVFVGKEHAHEVFSKDDAFNFSKAANDVFPTDELFKNMTDPSKLLKQHVLNKLKSYTERMQVNLHFATQKYLGDCDEPKIFGNLYQLLTRIIATPVANIFMGEEESQYEEVVTTFSELTKDLGIYFIVPPFLNFIYPGFHYAFNRLLIKLGIYNPA
;
A
#
# COMPACT_ATOMS: atom_id res chain seq x y z
N MET A 1 42.81 -5.59 11.82
CA MET A 1 41.44 -5.44 12.37
C MET A 1 40.42 -5.11 11.28
N HIS A 2 40.61 -4.06 10.47
CA HIS A 2 39.67 -3.69 9.40
C HIS A 2 39.45 -4.77 8.32
N GLN A 3 40.51 -5.45 7.87
CA GLN A 3 40.39 -6.50 6.86
C GLN A 3 39.52 -7.69 7.32
N ALA A 4 39.66 -8.11 8.59
CA ALA A 4 38.84 -9.17 9.16
C ALA A 4 37.36 -8.77 9.30
N ILE A 5 37.09 -7.50 9.64
CA ILE A 5 35.73 -6.95 9.69
C ILE A 5 35.11 -6.89 8.30
N ILE A 6 35.87 -6.48 7.29
CA ILE A 6 35.40 -6.42 5.89
C ILE A 6 35.11 -7.82 5.35
N LEU A 7 36.02 -8.77 5.54
CA LEU A 7 35.85 -10.16 5.13
C LEU A 7 34.70 -10.85 5.89
N GLY A 8 34.58 -10.61 7.18
CA GLY A 8 33.46 -11.12 7.99
C GLY A 8 32.12 -10.55 7.53
N SER A 9 32.06 -9.25 7.23
CA SER A 9 30.87 -8.59 6.68
C SER A 9 30.49 -9.14 5.30
N LEU A 10 31.46 -9.33 4.41
CA LEU A 10 31.24 -9.94 3.08
C LEU A 10 30.72 -11.37 3.21
N LEU A 11 31.35 -12.20 4.05
CA LEU A 11 30.91 -13.57 4.31
C LEU A 11 29.48 -13.61 4.85
N LEU A 12 29.15 -12.74 5.82
CA LEU A 12 27.81 -12.64 6.39
C LEU A 12 26.80 -12.22 5.34
N VAL A 13 27.10 -11.23 4.49
CA VAL A 13 26.23 -10.81 3.38
C VAL A 13 26.05 -11.96 2.38
N THR A 14 27.12 -12.69 2.02
CA THR A 14 27.03 -13.83 1.11
C THR A 14 26.18 -14.97 1.68
N LEU A 15 26.42 -15.36 2.94
CA LEU A 15 25.63 -16.39 3.63
C LEU A 15 24.17 -15.96 3.79
N TYR A 16 23.94 -14.68 4.08
CA TYR A 16 22.61 -14.10 4.19
C TYR A 16 21.87 -14.12 2.85
N LEU A 17 22.51 -13.74 1.75
CA LEU A 17 21.96 -13.82 0.39
C LEU A 17 21.69 -15.28 -0.01
N LEU A 18 22.56 -16.22 0.36
CA LEU A 18 22.36 -17.65 0.13
C LEU A 18 21.17 -18.22 0.91
N LYS A 19 20.96 -17.78 2.15
CA LYS A 19 19.80 -18.19 2.97
C LYS A 19 18.48 -17.61 2.48
N ARG A 20 18.54 -16.53 1.68
CA ARG A 20 17.40 -15.87 1.05
C ARG A 20 16.84 -16.64 -0.16
N THR A 21 17.47 -17.75 -0.51
CA THR A 21 17.05 -18.60 -1.62
C THR A 21 15.67 -19.20 -1.36
N ARG A 22 14.93 -19.36 -2.47
CA ARG A 22 13.57 -19.88 -2.57
C ARG A 22 13.38 -21.14 -1.71
N ASP A 23 12.19 -21.29 -1.11
CA ASP A 23 11.78 -22.56 -0.51
C ASP A 23 11.90 -23.66 -1.59
N PRO A 24 12.80 -24.65 -1.42
CA PRO A 24 13.05 -25.66 -2.44
C PRO A 24 11.81 -26.49 -2.77
N LYS A 25 10.77 -26.46 -1.94
CA LYS A 25 9.51 -27.17 -2.16
C LYS A 25 8.59 -26.48 -3.17
N LEU A 26 8.74 -25.17 -3.41
CA LEU A 26 7.98 -24.49 -4.44
C LEU A 26 8.53 -24.90 -5.80
N ASN A 27 7.76 -25.64 -6.62
CA ASN A 27 8.14 -26.05 -7.96
C ASN A 27 7.64 -25.06 -9.04
N ILE A 28 7.75 -23.75 -8.76
CA ILE A 28 7.30 -22.65 -9.63
C ILE A 28 8.53 -22.01 -10.30
N PRO A 29 8.51 -21.67 -11.59
CA PRO A 29 9.67 -21.06 -12.25
C PRO A 29 10.05 -19.70 -11.62
N LEU A 30 11.33 -19.52 -11.30
CA LEU A 30 11.88 -18.22 -10.89
C LEU A 30 12.45 -17.52 -12.12
N VAL A 31 11.93 -16.34 -12.43
CA VAL A 31 12.42 -15.52 -13.53
C VAL A 31 13.89 -15.15 -13.27
N ARG A 32 14.70 -15.22 -14.32
CA ARG A 32 16.14 -14.92 -14.23
C ARG A 32 16.35 -13.43 -14.01
N TYR A 33 17.02 -13.07 -12.90
CA TYR A 33 17.41 -11.70 -12.61
C TYR A 33 18.92 -11.48 -12.76
N LYS A 34 19.29 -10.26 -13.14
CA LYS A 34 20.71 -9.86 -13.32
C LYS A 34 21.36 -9.32 -12.04
N ILE A 35 20.57 -8.74 -11.13
CA ILE A 35 21.09 -8.00 -9.96
C ILE A 35 20.77 -8.78 -8.67
N PRO A 36 21.76 -9.41 -8.00
CA PRO A 36 21.52 -10.38 -6.92
C PRO A 36 20.80 -9.90 -5.65
N LEU A 37 20.71 -8.58 -5.42
CA LEU A 37 20.02 -8.00 -4.25
C LEU A 37 18.72 -7.28 -4.61
N ILE A 38 18.63 -6.71 -5.81
CA ILE A 38 17.47 -5.95 -6.29
C ILE A 38 16.49 -6.87 -7.02
N GLY A 39 17.00 -7.91 -7.68
CA GLY A 39 16.26 -8.82 -8.53
C GLY A 39 15.55 -8.09 -9.66
N HIS A 40 14.23 -8.22 -9.69
CA HIS A 40 13.34 -7.63 -10.69
C HIS A 40 12.71 -6.32 -10.21
N THR A 41 13.08 -5.80 -9.04
CA THR A 41 12.39 -4.64 -8.45
C THR A 41 12.43 -3.41 -9.36
N TYR A 42 13.52 -3.20 -10.11
CA TYR A 42 13.61 -2.10 -11.07
C TYR A 42 12.58 -2.25 -12.20
N SER A 43 12.59 -3.38 -12.92
CA SER A 43 11.62 -3.66 -14.00
C SER A 43 10.18 -3.64 -13.49
N TYR A 44 9.94 -4.15 -12.28
CA TYR A 44 8.66 -4.11 -11.60
C TYR A 44 8.14 -2.68 -11.36
N LEU A 45 9.04 -1.70 -11.14
CA LEU A 45 8.66 -0.31 -10.88
C LEU A 45 8.57 0.54 -12.15
N THR A 46 9.48 0.35 -13.10
CA THR A 46 9.65 1.28 -14.22
C THR A 46 9.00 0.81 -15.51
N ASP A 47 8.81 -0.50 -15.68
CA ASP A 47 8.36 -1.10 -16.94
C ASP A 47 7.49 -2.35 -16.69
N SER A 48 6.56 -2.23 -15.74
CA SER A 48 5.84 -3.39 -15.21
C SER A 48 5.02 -4.12 -16.29
N GLU A 49 4.40 -3.40 -17.21
CA GLU A 49 3.50 -3.96 -18.23
C GLU A 49 4.24 -4.87 -19.22
N GLU A 50 5.21 -4.33 -19.95
CA GLU A 50 6.06 -5.09 -20.89
C GLU A 50 6.77 -6.24 -20.18
N PHE A 51 7.31 -5.98 -18.99
CA PHE A 51 8.01 -6.98 -18.19
C PHE A 51 7.09 -8.16 -17.83
N PHE A 52 5.86 -7.90 -17.39
CA PHE A 52 4.90 -8.96 -17.06
C PHE A 52 4.41 -9.71 -18.31
N ILE A 53 4.23 -9.03 -19.44
CA ILE A 53 3.89 -9.68 -20.73
C ILE A 53 5.01 -10.66 -21.12
N GLN A 54 6.27 -10.24 -21.02
CA GLN A 54 7.41 -11.10 -21.33
C GLN A 54 7.50 -12.30 -20.36
N CYS A 55 7.35 -12.05 -19.05
CA CYS A 55 7.37 -13.12 -18.04
C CYS A 55 6.27 -14.14 -18.32
N ARG A 56 5.05 -13.69 -18.63
CA ARG A 56 3.92 -14.57 -18.95
C ARG A 56 4.18 -15.43 -20.20
N LYS A 57 4.78 -14.83 -21.23
CA LYS A 57 5.13 -15.54 -22.47
C LYS A 57 6.19 -16.63 -22.25
N GLU A 58 7.16 -16.40 -21.38
CA GLU A 58 8.29 -17.31 -21.17
C GLU A 58 8.02 -18.35 -20.07
N TYR A 59 7.28 -17.99 -19.02
CA TYR A 59 7.11 -18.80 -17.81
C TYR A 59 5.66 -19.21 -17.52
N GLY A 60 4.69 -18.75 -18.33
CA GLY A 60 3.27 -19.04 -18.15
C GLY A 60 2.58 -18.14 -17.13
N ASP A 61 1.41 -18.56 -16.65
CA ASP A 61 0.53 -17.74 -15.81
C ASP A 61 0.96 -17.66 -14.34
N ILE A 62 1.88 -18.52 -13.88
CA ILE A 62 2.35 -18.56 -12.50
C ILE A 62 3.88 -18.64 -12.49
N PHE A 63 4.53 -17.62 -11.93
CA PHE A 63 5.98 -17.53 -11.84
C PHE A 63 6.40 -16.79 -10.58
N CYS A 64 7.67 -16.92 -10.21
CA CYS A 64 8.27 -16.20 -9.10
C CYS A 64 9.13 -15.05 -9.60
N LEU A 65 9.02 -13.91 -8.92
CA LEU A 65 9.92 -12.78 -9.08
C LEU A 65 10.62 -12.48 -7.75
N TYR A 66 11.90 -12.18 -7.81
CA TYR A 66 12.60 -11.52 -6.72
C TYR A 66 12.28 -10.02 -6.72
N VAL A 67 11.51 -9.53 -5.75
CA VAL A 67 11.08 -8.11 -5.62
C VAL A 67 11.16 -7.69 -4.15
N TRP A 68 11.66 -6.48 -3.86
CA TRP A 68 11.84 -5.95 -2.49
C TRP A 68 12.63 -6.87 -1.57
N GLY A 69 13.63 -7.55 -2.13
CA GLY A 69 14.42 -8.49 -1.36
C GLY A 69 13.71 -9.81 -1.06
N GLN A 70 12.66 -10.19 -1.78
CA GLN A 70 11.97 -11.44 -1.51
C GLN A 70 11.56 -12.11 -2.80
N VAL A 71 11.67 -13.43 -2.85
CA VAL A 71 11.03 -14.22 -3.91
C VAL A 71 9.53 -14.25 -3.63
N ARG A 72 8.73 -13.71 -4.53
CA ARG A 72 7.27 -13.63 -4.46
C ARG A 72 6.65 -14.36 -5.64
N VAL A 73 5.55 -15.07 -5.40
CA VAL A 73 4.77 -15.72 -6.45
C VAL A 73 3.83 -14.69 -7.06
N PHE A 74 3.86 -14.58 -8.38
CA PHE A 74 2.94 -13.81 -9.19
C PHE A 74 1.98 -14.79 -9.87
N VAL A 75 0.70 -14.46 -9.79
CA VAL A 75 -0.39 -15.32 -10.24
C VAL A 75 -1.23 -14.54 -11.23
N GLY A 76 -1.42 -15.10 -12.42
CA GLY A 76 -2.24 -14.52 -13.48
C GLY A 76 -3.70 -14.37 -13.04
N LYS A 77 -4.39 -13.38 -13.63
CA LYS A 77 -5.77 -13.01 -13.25
C LYS A 77 -6.77 -14.17 -13.33
N GLU A 78 -6.54 -15.15 -14.22
CA GLU A 78 -7.41 -16.31 -14.40
C GLU A 78 -7.48 -17.19 -13.14
N HIS A 79 -6.48 -17.12 -12.26
CA HIS A 79 -6.41 -17.86 -10.99
C HIS A 79 -6.81 -17.01 -9.78
N ALA A 80 -7.26 -15.76 -9.97
CA ALA A 80 -7.57 -14.87 -8.85
C ALA A 80 -8.62 -15.48 -7.91
N HIS A 81 -9.66 -16.12 -8.47
CA HIS A 81 -10.69 -16.76 -7.67
C HIS A 81 -10.15 -17.86 -6.75
N GLU A 82 -9.23 -18.69 -7.25
CA GLU A 82 -8.60 -19.76 -6.47
C GLU A 82 -7.77 -19.20 -5.31
N VAL A 83 -7.03 -18.11 -5.55
CA VAL A 83 -6.22 -17.45 -4.51
C VAL A 83 -7.11 -16.79 -3.45
N PHE A 84 -8.14 -16.05 -3.87
CA PHE A 84 -9.01 -15.32 -2.95
C PHE A 84 -10.01 -16.21 -2.19
N SER A 85 -10.29 -17.43 -2.68
CA SER A 85 -11.21 -18.37 -2.01
C SER A 85 -10.52 -19.26 -0.96
N LYS A 86 -9.19 -19.24 -0.88
CA LYS A 86 -8.38 -20.07 0.02
C LYS A 86 -7.89 -19.29 1.24
N ASP A 87 -8.84 -18.86 2.09
CA ASP A 87 -8.57 -18.13 3.33
C ASP A 87 -7.87 -18.98 4.42
N ASP A 88 -7.92 -20.30 4.29
CA ASP A 88 -7.17 -21.27 5.09
C ASP A 88 -5.67 -21.31 4.74
N ALA A 89 -5.32 -21.01 3.48
CA ALA A 89 -3.94 -21.03 2.98
C ALA A 89 -3.31 -19.63 2.85
N PHE A 90 -4.10 -18.60 2.54
CA PHE A 90 -3.64 -17.23 2.34
C PHE A 90 -4.18 -16.28 3.41
N ASN A 91 -3.29 -15.49 4.01
CA ASN A 91 -3.66 -14.51 5.04
C ASN A 91 -3.48 -13.07 4.55
N PHE A 92 -4.55 -12.50 3.98
CA PHE A 92 -4.57 -11.13 3.47
C PHE A 92 -4.47 -10.09 4.57
N SER A 93 -5.05 -10.32 5.75
CA SER A 93 -4.97 -9.40 6.89
C SER A 93 -3.54 -9.22 7.38
N LYS A 94 -2.76 -10.31 7.40
CA LYS A 94 -1.33 -10.26 7.70
C LYS A 94 -0.55 -9.50 6.63
N ALA A 95 -0.82 -9.78 5.35
CA ALA A 95 -0.17 -9.07 4.25
C ALA A 95 -0.47 -7.57 4.25
N ALA A 96 -1.70 -7.17 4.60
CA ALA A 96 -2.09 -5.77 4.79
C ALA A 96 -1.31 -5.14 5.96
N ASN A 97 -1.22 -5.83 7.10
CA ASN A 97 -0.44 -5.39 8.26
C ASN A 97 1.03 -5.15 7.94
N ASP A 98 1.66 -6.03 7.14
CA ASP A 98 3.07 -5.91 6.76
C ASP A 98 3.35 -4.65 5.90
N VAL A 99 2.34 -4.10 5.23
CA VAL A 99 2.44 -2.85 4.45
C VAL A 99 2.05 -1.65 5.32
N PHE A 100 0.90 -1.76 5.96
CA PHE A 100 0.29 -0.71 6.74
C PHE A 100 -0.07 -1.29 8.12
N PRO A 101 0.56 -0.84 9.22
CA PRO A 101 0.44 -1.45 10.55
C PRO A 101 -0.93 -1.18 11.20
N THR A 102 -1.97 -1.81 10.64
CA THR A 102 -3.37 -1.64 11.06
C THR A 102 -3.60 -2.10 12.49
N ASP A 103 -2.83 -3.10 12.95
CA ASP A 103 -2.88 -3.61 14.31
C ASP A 103 -2.48 -2.56 15.37
N GLU A 104 -1.56 -1.65 15.03
CA GLU A 104 -1.15 -0.58 15.93
C GLU A 104 -2.12 0.62 15.85
N LEU A 105 -2.52 1.01 14.64
CA LEU A 105 -3.42 2.16 14.42
C LEU A 105 -4.85 1.89 14.93
N PHE A 106 -5.33 0.66 14.82
CA PHE A 106 -6.69 0.27 15.20
C PHE A 106 -6.73 -0.69 16.38
N LYS A 107 -5.68 -0.69 17.22
CA LYS A 107 -5.49 -1.61 18.35
C LYS A 107 -6.71 -1.73 19.28
N ASN A 108 -7.49 -0.67 19.41
CA ASN A 108 -8.65 -0.59 20.29
C ASN A 108 -10.00 -0.63 19.53
N MET A 109 -9.99 -0.79 18.21
CA MET A 109 -11.22 -0.88 17.42
C MET A 109 -11.74 -2.31 17.35
N THR A 110 -13.07 -2.44 17.29
CA THR A 110 -13.70 -3.70 16.87
C THR A 110 -13.23 -4.02 15.44
N ASP A 111 -13.14 -5.31 15.08
CA ASP A 111 -12.75 -5.80 13.75
C ASP A 111 -13.18 -4.82 12.63
N PRO A 112 -12.22 -4.07 12.04
CA PRO A 112 -12.51 -3.03 11.05
C PRO A 112 -13.27 -3.57 9.84
N SER A 113 -13.08 -4.84 9.48
CA SER A 113 -13.79 -5.47 8.36
C SER A 113 -15.28 -5.63 8.64
N LYS A 114 -15.63 -5.97 9.88
CA LYS A 114 -17.01 -6.07 10.36
C LYS A 114 -17.66 -4.68 10.41
N LEU A 115 -16.95 -3.69 10.94
CA LEU A 115 -17.44 -2.30 10.98
C LEU A 115 -17.71 -1.76 9.57
N LEU A 116 -16.74 -1.92 8.66
CA LEU A 116 -16.87 -1.52 7.26
C LEU A 116 -18.07 -2.19 6.59
N LYS A 117 -18.24 -3.50 6.77
CA LYS A 117 -19.38 -4.23 6.21
C LYS A 117 -20.72 -3.70 6.72
N GLN A 118 -20.85 -3.56 8.03
CA GLN A 118 -22.10 -3.19 8.68
C GLN A 118 -22.50 -1.72 8.45
N HIS A 119 -21.53 -0.82 8.52
CA HIS A 119 -21.79 0.62 8.55
C HIS A 119 -21.58 1.30 7.20
N VAL A 120 -20.72 0.75 6.34
CA VAL A 120 -20.42 1.37 5.03
C VAL A 120 -21.01 0.55 3.89
N LEU A 121 -20.56 -0.71 3.71
CA LEU A 121 -20.92 -1.51 2.53
C LEU A 121 -22.42 -1.77 2.42
N ASN A 122 -23.06 -2.16 3.52
CA ASN A 122 -24.51 -2.41 3.55
C ASN A 122 -25.34 -1.13 3.34
N LYS A 123 -24.75 0.05 3.53
CA LYS A 123 -25.39 1.36 3.39
C LYS A 123 -24.91 2.14 2.16
N LEU A 124 -24.14 1.50 1.26
CA LEU A 124 -23.60 2.17 0.08
C LEU A 124 -24.68 2.89 -0.73
N LYS A 125 -25.83 2.24 -0.95
CA LYS A 125 -26.93 2.83 -1.70
C LYS A 125 -27.42 4.15 -1.09
N SER A 126 -27.51 4.24 0.25
CA SER A 126 -27.89 5.48 0.93
C SER A 126 -26.78 6.54 0.90
N TYR A 127 -25.52 6.14 0.70
CA TYR A 127 -24.40 7.08 0.61
C TYR A 127 -24.12 7.55 -0.81
N THR A 128 -24.51 6.81 -1.85
CA THR A 128 -24.20 7.16 -3.24
C THR A 128 -24.68 8.57 -3.62
N GLU A 129 -25.94 8.89 -3.35
CA GLU A 129 -26.51 10.21 -3.67
C GLU A 129 -25.79 11.31 -2.89
N ARG A 130 -25.62 11.11 -1.57
CA ARG A 130 -24.88 12.04 -0.71
C ARG A 130 -23.45 12.27 -1.17
N MET A 131 -22.76 11.20 -1.58
CA MET A 131 -21.39 11.26 -2.09
C MET A 131 -21.34 12.12 -3.36
N GLN A 132 -22.27 11.92 -4.30
CA GLN A 132 -22.33 12.68 -5.55
C GLN A 132 -22.60 14.17 -5.30
N VAL A 133 -23.56 14.49 -4.44
CA VAL A 133 -23.89 15.87 -4.06
C VAL A 133 -22.69 16.56 -3.40
N ASN A 134 -22.07 15.90 -2.42
CA ASN A 134 -20.92 16.46 -1.71
C ASN A 134 -19.68 16.58 -2.61
N LEU A 135 -19.46 15.63 -3.53
CA LEU A 135 -18.36 15.69 -4.48
C LEU A 135 -18.54 16.85 -5.47
N HIS A 136 -19.77 17.03 -5.98
CA HIS A 136 -20.10 18.16 -6.85
C HIS A 136 -19.92 19.49 -6.12
N PHE A 137 -20.46 19.59 -4.91
CA PHE A 137 -20.28 20.77 -4.05
C PHE A 137 -18.80 21.07 -3.79
N ALA A 138 -18.00 20.07 -3.43
CA ALA A 138 -16.57 20.25 -3.15
C ALA A 138 -15.80 20.67 -4.41
N THR A 139 -16.12 20.07 -5.56
CA THR A 139 -15.55 20.46 -6.86
C THR A 139 -15.85 21.94 -7.13
N GLN A 140 -17.10 22.36 -6.96
CA GLN A 140 -17.49 23.77 -7.15
C GLN A 140 -16.83 24.71 -6.14
N LYS A 141 -16.73 24.30 -4.87
CA LYS A 141 -16.06 25.07 -3.82
C LYS A 141 -14.57 25.29 -4.09
N TYR A 142 -13.86 24.26 -4.53
CA TYR A 142 -12.40 24.27 -4.62
C TYR A 142 -11.85 24.58 -6.03
N LEU A 143 -12.57 24.21 -7.08
CA LEU A 143 -12.21 24.52 -8.48
C LEU A 143 -13.04 25.70 -9.01
N GLY A 144 -14.34 25.72 -8.71
CA GLY A 144 -15.32 26.62 -9.33
C GLY A 144 -15.50 26.36 -10.82
N ASP A 145 -16.12 27.30 -11.53
CA ASP A 145 -16.47 27.15 -12.96
C ASP A 145 -15.28 27.37 -13.92
N CYS A 146 -14.12 27.81 -13.40
CA CYS A 146 -12.90 28.05 -14.17
C CYS A 146 -13.08 28.95 -15.40
N ASP A 147 -13.97 29.96 -15.31
CA ASP A 147 -14.22 30.95 -16.38
C ASP A 147 -12.95 31.70 -16.81
N GLU A 148 -11.98 31.83 -15.90
CA GLU A 148 -10.62 32.28 -16.17
C GLU A 148 -9.58 31.21 -15.80
N PRO A 149 -8.40 31.19 -16.45
CA PRO A 149 -7.34 30.25 -16.12
C PRO A 149 -6.91 30.35 -14.64
N LYS A 150 -7.11 29.27 -13.88
CA LYS A 150 -6.68 29.16 -12.48
C LYS A 150 -5.40 28.33 -12.37
N ILE A 151 -4.46 28.82 -11.57
CA ILE A 151 -3.22 28.10 -11.24
C ILE A 151 -3.36 27.53 -9.83
N PHE A 152 -3.25 26.20 -9.72
CA PHE A 152 -3.27 25.50 -8.45
C PHE A 152 -1.84 25.12 -8.06
N GLY A 153 -1.34 25.68 -6.95
CA GLY A 153 0.04 25.43 -6.50
C GLY A 153 0.28 24.01 -5.98
N ASN A 154 -0.76 23.33 -5.51
CA ASN A 154 -0.66 21.95 -5.01
C ASN A 154 -1.92 21.14 -5.37
N LEU A 155 -1.85 20.43 -6.49
CA LEU A 155 -2.96 19.62 -7.00
C LEU A 155 -3.30 18.46 -6.04
N TYR A 156 -2.30 17.85 -5.39
CA TYR A 156 -2.53 16.75 -4.46
C TYR A 156 -3.37 17.21 -3.26
N GLN A 157 -3.03 18.34 -2.65
CA GLN A 157 -3.79 18.90 -1.54
C GLN A 157 -5.21 19.28 -1.95
N LEU A 158 -5.38 19.88 -3.13
CA LEU A 158 -6.68 20.23 -3.69
C LEU A 158 -7.58 18.99 -3.86
N LEU A 159 -7.08 17.95 -4.53
CA LEU A 159 -7.82 16.71 -4.75
C LEU A 159 -8.14 16.01 -3.42
N THR A 160 -7.20 16.03 -2.48
CA THR A 160 -7.42 15.44 -1.15
C THR A 160 -8.54 16.17 -0.41
N ARG A 161 -8.65 17.50 -0.51
CA ARG A 161 -9.78 18.26 0.07
C ARG A 161 -11.11 17.96 -0.61
N ILE A 162 -11.11 17.85 -1.94
CA ILE A 162 -12.31 17.47 -2.72
C ILE A 162 -12.83 16.10 -2.27
N ILE A 163 -11.94 15.13 -2.08
CA ILE A 163 -12.27 13.76 -1.63
C ILE A 163 -12.63 13.73 -0.14
N ALA A 164 -11.98 14.55 0.69
CA ALA A 164 -12.22 14.57 2.13
C ALA A 164 -13.64 15.05 2.48
N THR A 165 -14.22 15.99 1.71
CA THR A 165 -15.58 16.50 1.96
C THR A 165 -16.65 15.40 2.02
N PRO A 166 -16.85 14.56 0.98
CA PRO A 166 -17.84 13.50 1.04
C PRO A 166 -17.47 12.38 2.03
N VAL A 167 -16.18 12.14 2.30
CA VAL A 167 -15.74 11.18 3.32
C VAL A 167 -16.14 11.68 4.72
N ALA A 168 -15.81 12.92 5.06
CA ALA A 168 -16.22 13.56 6.32
C ALA A 168 -17.75 13.53 6.47
N ASN A 169 -18.50 13.79 5.40
CA ASN A 169 -19.96 13.70 5.41
C ASN A 169 -20.49 12.31 5.77
N ILE A 170 -19.88 11.24 5.23
CA ILE A 170 -20.31 9.87 5.52
C ILE A 170 -19.99 9.46 6.96
N PHE A 171 -18.83 9.86 7.47
CA PHE A 171 -18.36 9.46 8.80
C PHE A 171 -18.92 10.33 9.93
N MET A 172 -19.00 11.64 9.74
CA MET A 172 -19.42 12.61 10.77
C MET A 172 -20.88 13.04 10.65
N GLY A 173 -21.52 12.81 9.49
CA GLY A 173 -22.88 13.26 9.21
C GLY A 173 -22.93 14.60 8.49
N GLU A 174 -24.12 14.97 8.02
CA GLU A 174 -24.32 16.15 7.17
C GLU A 174 -24.05 17.46 7.88
N GLU A 175 -24.41 17.56 9.16
CA GLU A 175 -24.21 18.76 9.97
C GLU A 175 -22.72 19.00 10.29
N GLU A 176 -22.05 18.01 10.89
CA GLU A 176 -20.66 18.13 11.32
C GLU A 176 -19.68 18.27 10.14
N SER A 177 -19.99 17.67 9.00
CA SER A 177 -19.12 17.78 7.81
C SER A 177 -19.12 19.15 7.13
N GLN A 178 -20.00 20.08 7.55
CA GLN A 178 -19.98 21.46 7.04
C GLN A 178 -18.80 22.27 7.59
N TYR A 179 -18.25 21.87 8.74
CA TYR A 179 -17.13 22.58 9.35
C TYR A 179 -15.83 22.31 8.58
N GLU A 180 -15.16 23.39 8.14
CA GLU A 180 -13.91 23.30 7.39
C GLU A 180 -12.81 22.58 8.17
N GLU A 181 -12.81 22.71 9.49
CA GLU A 181 -11.88 22.00 10.37
C GLU A 181 -12.03 20.48 10.24
N VAL A 182 -13.27 19.97 10.23
CA VAL A 182 -13.55 18.55 10.05
C VAL A 182 -13.05 18.07 8.68
N VAL A 183 -13.38 18.78 7.61
CA VAL A 183 -12.89 18.43 6.26
C VAL A 183 -11.37 18.48 6.18
N THR A 184 -10.75 19.45 6.84
CA THR A 184 -9.29 19.59 6.90
C THR A 184 -8.66 18.42 7.65
N THR A 185 -9.19 18.02 8.81
CA THR A 185 -8.72 16.85 9.55
C THR A 185 -8.78 15.57 8.71
N PHE A 186 -9.88 15.32 8.00
CA PHE A 186 -9.97 14.16 7.11
C PHE A 186 -9.01 14.25 5.91
N SER A 187 -8.74 15.46 5.41
CA SER A 187 -7.77 15.69 4.34
C SER A 187 -6.33 15.41 4.80
N GLU A 188 -5.96 15.90 5.98
CA GLU A 188 -4.65 15.70 6.59
C GLU A 188 -4.44 14.24 6.97
N LEU A 189 -5.43 13.59 7.58
CA LEU A 189 -5.40 12.16 7.84
C LEU A 189 -5.16 11.36 6.55
N THR A 190 -5.88 11.67 5.47
CA THR A 190 -5.70 10.97 4.19
C THR A 190 -4.28 11.13 3.63
N LYS A 191 -3.71 12.35 3.74
CA LYS A 191 -2.34 12.63 3.32
C LYS A 191 -1.31 11.86 4.14
N ASP A 192 -1.47 11.85 5.46
CA ASP A 192 -0.55 11.18 6.37
C ASP A 192 -0.57 9.67 6.20
N LEU A 193 -1.77 9.10 5.99
CA LEU A 193 -1.92 7.69 5.66
C LEU A 193 -1.35 7.35 4.26
N GLY A 194 -1.45 8.27 3.30
CA GLY A 194 -0.97 8.09 1.94
C GLY A 194 0.54 7.81 1.84
N ILE A 195 1.35 8.35 2.76
CA ILE A 195 2.81 8.16 2.77
C ILE A 195 3.18 6.68 2.87
N TYR A 196 2.44 5.88 3.64
CA TYR A 196 2.69 4.45 3.80
C TYR A 196 2.46 3.63 2.52
N PHE A 197 1.63 4.14 1.59
CA PHE A 197 1.38 3.51 0.30
C PHE A 197 2.36 3.96 -0.79
N ILE A 198 2.87 5.19 -0.68
CA ILE A 198 3.81 5.76 -1.66
C ILE A 198 5.23 5.27 -1.42
N VAL A 199 5.65 5.16 -0.15
CA VAL A 199 7.01 4.73 0.18
C VAL A 199 7.09 3.21 0.00
N PRO A 200 7.86 2.73 -1.00
CA PRO A 200 7.99 1.30 -1.20
C PRO A 200 8.80 0.68 -0.05
N PRO A 201 8.70 -0.65 0.18
CA PRO A 201 9.35 -1.29 1.30
C PRO A 201 10.84 -1.55 1.08
N PHE A 202 11.61 -0.53 0.72
CA PHE A 202 13.04 -0.63 0.36
C PHE A 202 13.91 -1.19 1.49
N LEU A 203 13.53 -0.95 2.76
CA LEU A 203 14.23 -1.52 3.92
C LEU A 203 14.18 -3.06 3.93
N ASN A 204 13.22 -3.67 3.23
CA ASN A 204 13.19 -5.12 3.09
C ASN A 204 14.38 -5.67 2.30
N PHE A 205 15.08 -4.88 1.49
CA PHE A 205 16.35 -5.31 0.89
C PHE A 205 17.40 -5.67 1.94
N ILE A 206 17.39 -4.98 3.09
CA ILE A 206 18.28 -5.29 4.21
C ILE A 206 17.80 -6.55 4.91
N TYR A 207 16.55 -6.55 5.41
CA TYR A 207 15.96 -7.71 6.09
C TYR A 207 14.45 -7.82 5.87
N PRO A 208 13.91 -9.01 5.50
CA PRO A 208 12.48 -9.27 5.43
C PRO A 208 11.70 -8.77 6.64
N GLY A 209 10.75 -7.84 6.42
CA GLY A 209 9.92 -7.28 7.48
C GLY A 209 10.55 -6.11 8.24
N PHE A 210 11.78 -5.70 7.90
CA PHE A 210 12.42 -4.55 8.53
C PHE A 210 11.68 -3.24 8.22
N HIS A 211 11.13 -3.10 7.00
CA HIS A 211 10.33 -1.93 6.66
C HIS A 211 9.08 -1.81 7.54
N TYR A 212 8.37 -2.93 7.74
CA TYR A 212 7.23 -2.99 8.65
C TYR A 212 7.62 -2.62 10.08
N ALA A 213 8.69 -3.20 10.61
CA ALA A 213 9.16 -2.91 11.96
C ALA A 213 9.52 -1.41 12.16
N PHE A 214 10.12 -0.80 11.13
CA PHE A 214 10.44 0.62 11.12
C PHE A 214 9.17 1.49 11.12
N ASN A 215 8.22 1.23 10.22
CA ASN A 215 6.95 1.96 10.15
C ASN A 215 6.17 1.84 11.47
N ARG A 216 6.13 0.65 12.04
CA ARG A 216 5.50 0.41 13.34
C ARG A 216 6.17 1.18 14.48
N LEU A 217 7.50 1.27 14.47
CA LEU A 217 8.24 2.06 15.46
C LEU A 217 7.89 3.55 15.36
N LEU A 218 7.83 4.10 14.14
CA LEU A 218 7.48 5.50 13.91
C LEU A 218 6.11 5.86 14.49
N ILE A 219 5.11 4.99 14.30
CA ILE A 219 3.76 5.18 14.84
C ILE A 219 3.76 5.09 16.36
N LYS A 220 4.44 4.09 16.94
CA LYS A 220 4.54 3.95 18.41
C LYS A 220 5.21 5.13 19.08
N LEU A 221 6.17 5.76 18.41
CA LEU A 221 6.88 6.92 18.92
C LEU A 221 6.11 8.23 18.69
N GLY A 222 4.95 8.20 18.00
CA GLY A 222 4.18 9.39 17.67
C GLY A 222 4.90 10.35 16.72
N ILE A 223 5.95 9.88 16.03
CA ILE A 223 6.74 10.69 15.08
C ILE A 223 5.91 11.02 13.83
N TYR A 224 4.98 10.11 13.50
CA TYR A 224 3.85 10.36 12.61
C TYR A 224 2.59 10.22 13.46
N ASN A 225 2.23 11.30 14.17
CA ASN A 225 0.92 11.40 14.76
C ASN A 225 0.03 12.11 13.73
N PRO A 226 -0.87 11.40 13.02
CA PRO A 226 -1.97 12.06 12.32
C PRO A 226 -2.93 12.58 13.40
N ALA A 227 -2.58 13.71 13.99
CA ALA A 227 -3.39 14.47 14.92
C ALA A 227 -3.47 15.91 14.44
#